data_AF-A0A838QQU5-F1
#
_entry.id   AF-A0A838QQU5-F1
#
_cell.length_a   1.000
_cell.length_b   1.000
_cell.length_c   1.000
_cell.angle_alpha   90.00
_cell.angle_beta   90.00
_cell.angle_gamma   90.00
#
_symmetry.space_group_name_H-M   'P 1'
#
loop_
_entity.id
_entity.type
_entity.pdbx_description
1 polymer ?
#
loop_
_entity_poly.entity_id
_entity_poly.type
_entity_poly.pdbx_seq_one_letter_code
_entity_poly.pdbx_strand_id
1 'polypeptide(L)'
;MPSFFTSRVRPLLHRFGVDVIRHSRPGEPARVPKDVDGDSLRIFRAVEPYTMTGAERIFALVKAVEYIVEAGIPGDFVECGVWRGGSTMAMALSLLELKDSERTLHLYDTFAGMNAPTEVDVSLQGEPAEVEFQRTKTSDDTSTWCYSSLESVTRNVLGTGYPSNKVRFIEGKVEETIPAHIPEQIALLRLDTDWYESTKHELTHLFPRLARHGVLIIDDYGFWAGARKAVDEYLEESGAHILLNRIDGTGRIGVKID
;
A
#
# COMPACT_ATOMS: atom_id res chain seq x y z
N MET A 1 22.10 -20.96 21.07
CA MET A 1 23.01 -20.86 19.90
C MET A 1 23.00 -19.53 19.12
N PRO A 2 21.98 -18.63 19.13
CA PRO A 2 21.97 -17.46 18.24
C PRO A 2 22.85 -16.27 18.69
N SER A 3 23.35 -16.24 19.93
CA SER A 3 24.12 -15.12 20.47
C SER A 3 25.62 -15.15 20.15
N PHE A 4 26.18 -16.30 19.77
CA PHE A 4 27.62 -16.44 19.55
C PHE A 4 28.06 -15.84 18.21
N PHE A 5 27.26 -16.04 17.16
CA PHE A 5 27.57 -15.57 15.80
C PHE A 5 27.45 -14.04 15.68
N THR A 6 26.39 -13.46 16.24
CA THR A 6 26.13 -12.01 16.18
C THR A 6 27.09 -11.20 17.06
N SER A 7 27.54 -11.74 18.19
CA SER A 7 28.41 -10.98 19.13
C SER A 7 29.90 -11.02 18.78
N ARG A 8 30.39 -12.04 18.06
CA ARG A 8 31.83 -12.18 17.76
C ARG A 8 32.20 -12.05 16.27
N VAL A 9 31.32 -12.48 15.36
CA VAL A 9 31.63 -12.52 13.92
C VAL A 9 31.27 -11.20 13.24
N ARG A 10 30.15 -10.57 13.62
CA ARG A 10 29.70 -9.30 13.04
C ARG A 10 30.72 -8.17 13.21
N PRO A 11 31.33 -7.92 14.40
CA PRO A 11 32.34 -6.87 14.54
C PRO A 11 33.60 -7.10 13.71
N LEU A 12 33.98 -8.37 13.49
CA LEU A 12 35.14 -8.75 12.69
C LEU A 12 34.90 -8.46 11.20
N LEU A 13 33.73 -8.83 10.68
CA LEU A 13 33.37 -8.61 9.28
C LEU A 13 33.10 -7.14 8.96
N HIS A 14 32.55 -6.40 9.93
CA HIS A 14 32.32 -4.97 9.77
C HIS A 14 33.63 -4.17 9.59
N ARG A 15 34.76 -4.66 10.11
CA ARG A 15 36.09 -4.06 9.85
C ARG A 15 36.54 -4.19 8.39
N PHE A 16 35.98 -5.12 7.64
CA PHE A 16 36.21 -5.30 6.21
C PHE A 16 35.10 -4.69 5.35
N GLY A 17 34.22 -3.87 5.94
CA GLY A 17 33.09 -3.26 5.22
C GLY A 17 31.93 -4.22 4.93
N VAL A 18 31.90 -5.39 5.58
CA VAL A 18 30.84 -6.40 5.39
C VAL A 18 29.96 -6.43 6.63
N ASP A 19 28.69 -6.09 6.49
CA ASP A 19 27.71 -6.29 7.57
C ASP A 19 26.97 -7.62 7.41
N VAL A 20 26.79 -8.33 8.51
CA VAL A 20 26.03 -9.58 8.53
C VAL A 20 24.64 -9.30 9.06
N ILE A 21 23.70 -9.25 8.13
CA ILE A 21 22.28 -9.18 8.42
C ILE A 21 21.67 -10.58 8.33
N ARG A 22 20.84 -10.92 9.32
CA ARG A 22 20.03 -12.14 9.25
C ARG A 22 18.80 -11.81 8.41
N HIS A 23 18.71 -12.42 7.23
CA HIS A 23 17.49 -12.41 6.44
C HIS A 23 16.45 -13.32 7.12
N SER A 24 15.20 -12.87 7.16
CA SER A 24 14.07 -13.68 7.62
C SER A 24 13.97 -14.92 6.74
N ARG A 25 13.85 -16.11 7.36
CA ARG A 25 13.59 -17.34 6.61
C ARG A 25 12.12 -17.37 6.16
N PRO A 26 11.79 -18.06 5.06
CA PRO A 26 10.39 -18.36 4.74
C PRO A 26 9.71 -19.00 5.96
N GLY A 27 8.67 -18.35 6.49
CA GLY A 27 7.92 -18.81 7.67
C GLY A 27 8.43 -18.29 9.04
N GLU A 28 9.51 -17.50 9.11
CA GLU A 28 9.83 -16.74 10.33
C GLU A 28 8.96 -15.46 10.38
N PRO A 29 8.38 -15.10 11.55
CA PRO A 29 7.53 -13.92 11.68
C PRO A 29 8.29 -12.65 11.28
N ALA A 30 7.57 -11.70 10.68
CA ALA A 30 8.15 -10.43 10.23
C ALA A 30 8.94 -9.75 11.36
N ARG A 31 10.09 -9.16 11.00
CA ARG A 31 10.97 -8.52 11.97
C ARG A 31 10.36 -7.19 12.39
N VAL A 32 9.60 -7.19 13.48
CA VAL A 32 8.94 -5.99 14.01
C VAL A 32 9.99 -5.03 14.60
N PRO A 33 10.02 -3.74 14.20
CA PRO A 33 10.85 -2.72 14.82
C PRO A 33 10.54 -2.57 16.31
N LYS A 34 11.54 -2.17 17.11
CA LYS A 34 11.40 -2.13 18.59
C LYS A 34 10.63 -0.92 19.11
N ASP A 35 10.43 0.06 18.25
CA ASP A 35 9.78 1.35 18.48
C ASP A 35 8.29 1.33 18.13
N VAL A 36 7.73 0.16 17.78
CA VAL A 36 6.31 0.00 17.46
C VAL A 36 5.51 -0.18 18.75
N ASP A 37 4.43 0.59 18.89
CA ASP A 37 3.50 0.47 20.02
C ASP A 37 2.68 -0.83 19.97
N GLY A 38 2.05 -1.15 21.10
CA GLY A 38 1.31 -2.41 21.25
C GLY A 38 0.07 -2.51 20.36
N ASP A 39 -0.53 -1.39 19.96
CA ASP A 39 -1.78 -1.35 19.20
C ASP A 39 -1.46 -1.59 17.72
N SER A 40 -0.49 -0.85 17.18
CA SER A 40 0.09 -1.06 15.86
C SER A 40 0.51 -2.52 15.63
N LEU A 41 1.17 -3.14 16.62
CA LEU A 41 1.58 -4.55 16.53
C LEU A 41 0.39 -5.51 16.53
N ARG A 42 -0.67 -5.24 17.31
CA ARG A 42 -1.88 -6.08 17.29
C ARG A 42 -2.58 -5.99 15.94
N ILE A 43 -2.71 -4.78 15.39
CA ILE A 43 -3.31 -4.55 14.07
C ILE A 43 -2.51 -5.29 12.99
N PHE A 44 -1.18 -5.11 12.96
CA PHE A 44 -0.34 -5.80 12.00
C PHE A 44 -0.53 -7.33 12.04
N ARG A 45 -0.50 -7.93 13.23
CA ARG A 45 -0.71 -9.39 13.37
C ARG A 45 -2.08 -9.85 12.90
N ALA A 46 -3.11 -9.02 13.06
CA ALA A 46 -4.46 -9.34 12.60
C ALA A 46 -4.56 -9.34 11.08
N VAL A 47 -3.79 -8.47 10.39
CA VAL A 47 -3.88 -8.28 8.94
C VAL A 47 -2.79 -8.99 8.14
N GLU A 48 -1.70 -9.43 8.78
CA GLU A 48 -0.56 -10.11 8.14
C GLU A 48 -0.97 -11.25 7.18
N PRO A 49 -1.97 -12.10 7.47
CA PRO A 49 -2.41 -13.14 6.52
C PRO A 49 -3.11 -12.63 5.25
N TYR A 50 -3.49 -11.35 5.24
CA TYR A 50 -4.34 -10.70 4.24
C TYR A 50 -3.64 -9.56 3.50
N THR A 51 -2.35 -9.32 3.75
CA THR A 51 -1.55 -8.33 3.01
C THR A 51 -0.19 -8.89 2.58
N MET A 52 0.30 -8.45 1.42
CA MET A 52 1.69 -8.67 0.99
C MET A 52 2.62 -7.54 1.47
N THR A 53 2.04 -6.47 2.02
CA THR A 53 2.82 -5.35 2.54
C THR A 53 3.57 -5.76 3.79
N GLY A 54 4.83 -5.31 3.87
CA GLY A 54 5.67 -5.56 5.03
C GLY A 54 5.17 -4.80 6.27
N ALA A 55 5.67 -5.22 7.44
CA ALA A 55 5.31 -4.62 8.71
C ALA A 55 5.53 -3.09 8.74
N GLU A 56 6.62 -2.59 8.14
CA GLU A 56 6.93 -1.15 8.08
C GLU A 56 5.85 -0.34 7.35
N ARG A 57 5.30 -0.88 6.25
CA ARG A 57 4.20 -0.25 5.50
C ARG A 57 2.89 -0.27 6.27
N ILE A 58 2.56 -1.37 6.94
CA ILE A 58 1.37 -1.42 7.81
C ILE A 58 1.51 -0.46 8.98
N PHE A 59 2.67 -0.37 9.63
CA PHE A 59 2.87 0.59 10.72
C PHE A 59 2.79 2.04 10.23
N ALA A 60 3.37 2.36 9.07
CA ALA A 60 3.23 3.68 8.48
C ALA A 60 1.76 4.01 8.17
N LEU A 61 0.99 3.04 7.67
CA LEU A 61 -0.44 3.18 7.41
C LEU A 61 -1.23 3.45 8.71
N VAL A 62 -0.99 2.67 9.78
CA VAL A 62 -1.62 2.91 11.09
C VAL A 62 -1.30 4.32 11.60
N LYS A 63 -0.04 4.76 11.50
CA LYS A 63 0.36 6.12 11.92
C LYS A 63 -0.24 7.21 11.04
N ALA A 64 -0.45 6.96 9.76
CA ALA A 64 -1.17 7.88 8.88
C ALA A 64 -2.64 8.05 9.33
N VAL A 65 -3.31 6.95 9.69
CA VAL A 65 -4.69 6.99 10.21
C VAL A 65 -4.76 7.76 11.53
N GLU A 66 -3.88 7.45 12.49
CA GLU A 66 -3.78 8.17 13.76
C GLU A 66 -3.61 9.68 13.54
N TYR A 67 -2.62 10.07 12.72
CA TYR A 67 -2.37 11.46 12.37
C TYR A 67 -3.60 12.16 11.80
N ILE A 68 -4.29 11.52 10.84
CA ILE A 68 -5.47 12.09 10.19
C ILE A 68 -6.61 12.32 11.18
N VAL A 69 -6.87 11.34 12.05
CA VAL A 69 -7.95 11.43 13.04
C VAL A 69 -7.61 12.48 14.10
N GLU A 70 -6.39 12.46 14.65
CA GLU A 70 -5.95 13.40 15.69
C GLU A 70 -5.90 14.85 15.18
N ALA A 71 -5.44 15.06 13.94
CA ALA A 71 -5.40 16.39 13.33
C ALA A 71 -6.77 16.84 12.77
N GLY A 72 -7.81 16.00 12.85
CA GLY A 72 -9.17 16.33 12.40
C GLY A 72 -9.25 16.58 10.89
N ILE A 73 -8.45 15.88 10.10
CA ILE A 73 -8.37 16.10 8.65
C ILE A 73 -9.62 15.50 8.00
N PRO A 74 -10.45 16.27 7.29
CA PRO A 74 -11.70 15.78 6.73
C PRO A 74 -11.46 14.94 5.47
N GLY A 75 -12.35 14.00 5.20
CA GLY A 75 -12.34 13.18 4.00
C GLY A 75 -12.32 11.68 4.26
N ASP A 76 -12.63 10.95 3.21
CA ASP A 76 -12.68 9.49 3.21
C ASP A 76 -11.30 8.87 2.97
N PHE A 77 -11.18 7.56 3.16
CA PHE A 77 -9.95 6.83 2.86
C PHE A 77 -10.11 6.03 1.58
N VAL A 78 -9.08 6.07 0.74
CA VAL A 78 -9.05 5.42 -0.58
C VAL A 78 -7.86 4.47 -0.65
N GLU A 79 -8.12 3.27 -1.14
CA GLU A 79 -7.13 2.29 -1.55
C GLU A 79 -7.39 1.86 -3.00
N CYS A 80 -6.38 1.99 -3.85
CA CYS A 80 -6.38 1.47 -5.22
C CYS A 80 -5.39 0.30 -5.29
N GLY A 81 -5.88 -0.90 -5.61
CA GLY A 81 -5.14 -2.13 -5.43
C GLY A 81 -5.23 -2.62 -3.99
N VAL A 82 -6.09 -3.61 -3.75
CA VAL A 82 -6.56 -4.03 -2.43
C VAL A 82 -6.09 -5.46 -2.12
N TRP A 83 -5.94 -6.30 -3.14
CA TRP A 83 -5.65 -7.73 -3.00
C TRP A 83 -6.65 -8.41 -2.03
N ARG A 84 -6.18 -8.99 -0.92
CA ARG A 84 -7.01 -9.65 0.10
C ARG A 84 -7.61 -8.68 1.12
N GLY A 85 -7.29 -7.38 1.01
CA GLY A 85 -7.84 -6.31 1.84
C GLY A 85 -7.08 -6.02 3.13
N GLY A 86 -5.90 -6.60 3.38
CA GLY A 86 -5.22 -6.45 4.68
C GLY A 86 -4.83 -5.00 5.01
N SER A 87 -4.48 -4.19 4.03
CA SER A 87 -4.18 -2.76 4.24
C SER A 87 -5.46 -1.97 4.57
N THR A 88 -6.55 -2.15 3.83
CA THR A 88 -7.89 -1.68 4.24
C THR A 88 -8.30 -2.17 5.64
N MET A 89 -8.05 -3.44 5.98
CA MET A 89 -8.36 -3.95 7.31
C MET A 89 -7.56 -3.21 8.39
N ALA A 90 -6.30 -2.85 8.13
CA ALA A 90 -5.50 -2.05 9.05
C ALA A 90 -6.09 -0.65 9.23
N MET A 91 -6.55 -0.01 8.15
CA MET A 91 -7.27 1.26 8.23
C MET A 91 -8.54 1.14 9.10
N ALA A 92 -9.37 0.14 8.81
CA ALA A 92 -10.62 -0.13 9.53
C ALA A 92 -10.40 -0.37 11.03
N LEU A 93 -9.43 -1.23 11.39
CA LEU A 93 -9.10 -1.51 12.79
C LEU A 93 -8.55 -0.28 13.51
N SER A 94 -7.70 0.51 12.85
CA SER A 94 -7.16 1.75 13.43
C SER A 94 -8.28 2.75 13.71
N LEU A 95 -9.20 2.93 12.77
CA LEU A 95 -10.37 3.80 12.93
C LEU A 95 -11.29 3.36 14.08
N LEU A 96 -11.50 2.05 14.25
CA LEU A 96 -12.28 1.50 15.36
C LEU A 96 -11.62 1.76 16.72
N GLU A 97 -10.30 1.55 16.84
CA GLU A 97 -9.54 1.85 18.07
C GLU A 97 -9.62 3.34 18.43
N LEU A 98 -9.57 4.22 17.41
CA LEU A 98 -9.68 5.67 17.54
C LEU A 98 -11.13 6.17 17.70
N LYS A 99 -12.12 5.27 17.59
CA LYS A 99 -13.56 5.57 17.66
C LYS A 99 -14.04 6.57 16.60
N ASP A 100 -13.40 6.56 15.43
CA ASP A 100 -13.85 7.29 14.24
C ASP A 100 -14.47 6.31 13.25
N SER A 101 -15.80 6.23 13.23
CA SER A 101 -16.55 5.39 12.28
C SER A 101 -17.29 6.19 11.23
N GLU A 102 -16.96 7.47 11.06
CA GLU A 102 -17.68 8.35 10.13
C GLU A 102 -17.10 8.34 8.72
N ARG A 103 -15.86 7.90 8.56
CA ARG A 103 -15.17 7.87 7.27
C ARG A 103 -15.62 6.69 6.43
N THR A 104 -15.78 6.91 5.14
CA THR A 104 -16.00 5.82 4.19
C THR A 104 -14.66 5.28 3.71
N LEU A 105 -14.54 3.96 3.61
CA LEU A 105 -13.42 3.29 2.96
C LEU A 105 -13.82 2.95 1.53
N HIS A 106 -13.10 3.49 0.54
CA HIS A 106 -13.31 3.23 -0.88
C HIS A 106 -12.20 2.34 -1.41
N LEU A 107 -12.57 1.16 -1.88
CA LEU A 107 -11.68 0.09 -2.30
C LEU A 107 -11.85 -0.10 -3.82
N TYR A 108 -10.86 0.31 -4.60
CA TYR A 108 -10.81 0.10 -6.05
C TYR A 108 -9.91 -1.08 -6.34
N ASP A 109 -10.48 -2.12 -6.95
CA ASP A 109 -9.72 -3.30 -7.36
C ASP A 109 -10.48 -4.00 -8.51
N THR A 110 -9.74 -4.74 -9.34
CA THR A 110 -10.38 -5.59 -10.36
C THR A 110 -11.10 -6.78 -9.70
N PHE A 111 -10.67 -7.19 -8.51
CA PHE A 111 -11.04 -8.44 -7.84
C PHE A 111 -10.88 -9.68 -8.73
N ALA A 112 -10.05 -9.53 -9.77
CA ALA A 112 -9.86 -10.48 -10.87
C ALA A 112 -8.36 -10.73 -11.16
N GLY A 113 -7.46 -10.07 -10.42
CA GLY A 113 -6.01 -10.17 -10.55
C GLY A 113 -5.42 -9.01 -11.36
N MET A 114 -4.17 -9.16 -11.79
CA MET A 114 -3.45 -8.08 -12.49
C MET A 114 -3.89 -7.96 -13.95
N ASN A 115 -3.97 -6.71 -14.42
CA ASN A 115 -4.08 -6.33 -15.83
C ASN A 115 -2.73 -6.47 -16.53
N ALA A 116 -2.73 -6.45 -17.87
CA ALA A 116 -1.50 -6.50 -18.64
C ALA A 116 -0.61 -5.29 -18.32
N PRO A 117 0.65 -5.49 -17.91
CA PRO A 117 1.61 -4.41 -17.75
C PRO A 117 2.07 -3.90 -19.12
N THR A 118 2.76 -2.77 -19.14
CA THR A 118 3.43 -2.26 -20.34
C THR A 118 4.95 -2.35 -20.23
N GLU A 119 5.67 -1.98 -21.30
CA GLU A 119 7.14 -2.10 -21.36
C GLU A 119 7.86 -1.25 -20.29
N VAL A 120 7.20 -0.25 -19.71
CA VAL A 120 7.78 0.59 -18.65
C VAL A 120 7.68 -0.05 -17.26
N ASP A 121 6.85 -1.08 -17.10
CA ASP A 121 6.64 -1.79 -15.84
C ASP A 121 7.72 -2.85 -15.62
N VAL A 122 8.89 -2.35 -15.23
CA VAL A 122 10.09 -3.14 -14.96
C VAL A 122 10.47 -2.95 -13.50
N SER A 123 10.81 -4.03 -12.81
CA SER A 123 11.28 -3.95 -11.43
C SER A 123 12.58 -3.14 -11.37
N LEU A 124 12.93 -2.57 -10.21
CA LEU A 124 14.22 -1.89 -10.05
C LEU A 124 15.44 -2.81 -10.26
N GLN A 125 15.25 -4.13 -10.29
CA GLN A 125 16.28 -5.12 -10.63
C GLN A 125 16.38 -5.37 -12.14
N GLY A 126 15.51 -4.77 -12.95
CA GLY A 126 15.49 -4.91 -14.41
C GLY A 126 14.62 -6.06 -14.91
N GLU A 127 13.74 -6.62 -14.06
CA GLU A 127 12.87 -7.73 -14.43
C GLU A 127 11.53 -7.21 -14.96
N PRO A 128 11.13 -7.51 -16.22
CA PRO A 128 9.84 -7.06 -16.75
C PRO A 128 8.67 -7.74 -16.04
N ALA A 129 7.66 -6.97 -15.63
CA ALA A 129 6.42 -7.49 -15.05
C ALA A 129 5.70 -8.47 -15.99
N GLU A 130 5.84 -8.25 -17.30
CA GLU A 130 5.29 -9.09 -18.37
C GLU A 130 5.66 -10.58 -18.21
N VAL A 131 6.83 -10.89 -17.67
CA VAL A 131 7.26 -12.28 -17.46
C VAL A 131 6.32 -13.01 -16.50
N GLU A 132 5.98 -12.38 -15.38
CA GLU A 132 5.10 -12.97 -14.37
C GLU A 132 3.62 -12.92 -14.81
N PHE A 133 3.23 -11.84 -15.49
CA PHE A 133 1.90 -11.73 -16.09
C PHE A 133 1.63 -12.88 -17.07
N GLN A 134 2.53 -13.13 -18.03
CA GLN A 134 2.39 -14.23 -18.99
C GLN A 134 2.34 -15.62 -18.32
N ARG A 135 3.07 -15.81 -17.22
CA ARG A 135 3.07 -17.08 -16.47
C ARG A 135 1.70 -17.40 -15.85
N THR A 136 0.90 -16.38 -15.55
CA THR A 136 -0.38 -16.49 -14.83
C THR A 136 -1.56 -15.99 -15.66
N LYS A 137 -1.33 -15.67 -16.94
CA LYS A 137 -2.30 -15.10 -17.89
C LYS A 137 -3.53 -15.99 -18.05
N THR A 138 -4.71 -15.38 -17.97
CA THR A 138 -6.01 -16.03 -18.17
C THR A 138 -6.74 -15.50 -19.39
N SER A 139 -6.48 -14.26 -19.78
CA SER A 139 -7.01 -13.59 -20.98
C SER A 139 -5.95 -12.64 -21.53
N ASP A 140 -6.20 -11.99 -22.67
CA ASP A 140 -5.25 -11.02 -23.24
C ASP A 140 -4.85 -9.89 -22.31
N ASP A 141 -5.69 -9.57 -21.34
CA ASP A 141 -5.54 -8.40 -20.46
C ASP A 141 -5.86 -8.75 -18.99
N THR A 142 -5.70 -10.02 -18.61
CA THR A 142 -5.94 -10.47 -17.24
C THR A 142 -5.05 -11.65 -16.89
N SER A 143 -4.61 -11.70 -15.64
CA SER A 143 -3.85 -12.81 -15.06
C SER A 143 -4.32 -13.14 -13.65
N THR A 144 -4.01 -14.35 -13.16
CA THR A 144 -4.27 -14.71 -11.75
C THR A 144 -3.21 -14.22 -10.78
N TRP A 145 -2.23 -13.45 -11.25
CA TRP A 145 -1.27 -12.78 -10.37
C TRP A 145 -2.02 -11.87 -9.40
N CYS A 146 -1.67 -11.97 -8.11
CA CYS A 146 -2.33 -11.21 -7.04
C CYS A 146 -3.86 -11.32 -7.05
N TYR A 147 -4.43 -12.45 -7.48
CA TYR A 147 -5.88 -12.63 -7.50
C TYR A 147 -6.49 -12.76 -6.08
N SER A 148 -7.58 -12.02 -5.85
CA SER A 148 -8.54 -12.25 -4.76
C SER A 148 -9.94 -11.86 -5.20
N SER A 149 -10.93 -12.72 -4.94
CA SER A 149 -12.32 -12.45 -5.32
C SER A 149 -12.99 -11.41 -4.43
N LEU A 150 -13.91 -10.63 -4.99
CA LEU A 150 -14.68 -9.62 -4.25
C LEU A 150 -15.37 -10.21 -3.01
N GLU A 151 -15.89 -11.44 -3.11
CA GLU A 151 -16.49 -12.14 -1.97
C GLU A 151 -15.49 -12.37 -0.82
N SER A 152 -14.28 -12.83 -1.15
CA SER A 152 -13.23 -13.05 -0.15
C SER A 152 -12.80 -11.73 0.50
N VAL A 153 -12.58 -10.69 -0.30
CA VAL A 153 -12.17 -9.38 0.20
C VAL A 153 -13.27 -8.76 1.07
N THR A 154 -14.53 -8.83 0.63
CA THR A 154 -15.69 -8.37 1.40
C THR A 154 -15.75 -9.05 2.75
N ARG A 155 -15.59 -10.38 2.80
CA ARG A 155 -15.58 -11.15 4.04
C ARG A 155 -14.45 -10.73 4.98
N ASN A 156 -13.25 -10.53 4.45
CA ASN A 156 -12.08 -10.13 5.23
C ASN A 156 -12.25 -8.72 5.82
N VAL A 157 -12.60 -7.74 4.98
CA VAL A 157 -12.74 -6.34 5.38
C VAL A 157 -13.90 -6.15 6.34
N LEU A 158 -15.08 -6.71 6.06
CA LEU A 158 -16.23 -6.60 6.96
C LEU A 158 -16.04 -7.42 8.25
N GLY A 159 -15.18 -8.44 8.22
CA GLY A 159 -14.77 -9.21 9.40
C GLY A 159 -14.06 -8.39 10.49
N THR A 160 -13.58 -7.19 10.16
CA THR A 160 -13.03 -6.23 11.15
C THR A 160 -14.08 -5.63 12.08
N GLY A 161 -15.37 -5.67 11.68
CA GLY A 161 -16.45 -5.02 12.40
C GLY A 161 -16.69 -3.55 12.02
N TYR A 162 -15.97 -3.01 11.03
CA TYR A 162 -16.24 -1.67 10.52
C TYR A 162 -17.65 -1.59 9.87
N PRO A 163 -18.39 -0.48 10.01
CA PRO A 163 -19.77 -0.40 9.51
C PRO A 163 -19.84 -0.68 8.01
N SER A 164 -20.62 -1.70 7.61
CA SER A 164 -20.69 -2.13 6.21
C SER A 164 -21.22 -1.05 5.26
N ASN A 165 -22.05 -0.12 5.76
CA ASN A 165 -22.53 1.03 4.99
C ASN A 165 -21.46 2.12 4.77
N LYS A 166 -20.31 2.01 5.44
CA LYS A 166 -19.13 2.87 5.30
C LYS A 166 -18.00 2.18 4.54
N VAL A 167 -18.26 1.05 3.89
CA VAL A 167 -17.30 0.39 2.99
C VAL A 167 -17.88 0.35 1.59
N ARG A 168 -17.12 0.82 0.61
CA ARG A 168 -17.47 0.79 -0.81
C ARG A 168 -16.44 -0.07 -1.53
N PHE A 169 -16.92 -1.13 -2.17
CA PHE A 169 -16.12 -1.93 -3.09
C PHE A 169 -16.45 -1.47 -4.50
N ILE A 170 -15.46 -1.03 -5.25
CA ILE A 170 -15.56 -0.55 -6.61
C ILE A 170 -14.82 -1.55 -7.49
N GLU A 171 -15.58 -2.43 -8.13
CA GLU A 171 -15.05 -3.51 -8.97
C GLU A 171 -14.75 -3.00 -10.38
N GLY A 172 -13.52 -3.25 -10.83
CA GLY A 172 -13.06 -2.95 -12.17
C GLY A 172 -11.68 -2.31 -12.18
N LYS A 173 -11.17 -2.05 -13.38
CA LYS A 173 -9.91 -1.31 -13.52
C LYS A 173 -10.08 0.12 -13.02
N VAL A 174 -9.03 0.70 -12.44
CA VAL A 174 -9.08 2.09 -11.97
C VAL A 174 -9.34 3.05 -13.14
N GLU A 175 -8.81 2.74 -14.32
CA GLU A 175 -8.98 3.46 -15.58
C GLU A 175 -10.44 3.48 -16.06
N GLU A 176 -11.24 2.48 -15.67
CA GLU A 176 -12.64 2.34 -16.06
C GLU A 176 -13.60 2.87 -14.99
N THR A 177 -13.20 2.80 -13.72
CA THR A 177 -14.07 3.13 -12.57
C THR A 177 -13.87 4.55 -12.06
N ILE A 178 -12.69 5.12 -12.22
CA ILE A 178 -12.34 6.50 -11.89
C ILE A 178 -12.39 7.32 -13.20
N PRO A 179 -13.04 8.50 -13.24
CA PRO A 179 -13.53 9.29 -12.10
C PRO A 179 -15.00 9.08 -11.72
N ALA A 180 -15.70 8.08 -12.29
CA ALA A 180 -17.14 7.93 -12.09
C ALA A 180 -17.55 7.69 -10.63
N HIS A 181 -16.69 7.03 -9.84
CA HIS A 181 -16.99 6.64 -8.47
C HIS A 181 -15.98 7.16 -7.44
N ILE A 182 -15.65 8.46 -7.44
CA ILE A 182 -14.68 9.03 -6.48
C ILE A 182 -15.35 9.76 -5.30
N PRO A 183 -14.78 9.72 -4.08
CA PRO A 183 -15.24 10.55 -2.97
C PRO A 183 -15.04 12.05 -3.25
N GLU A 184 -15.85 12.88 -2.61
CA GLU A 184 -15.75 14.34 -2.71
C GLU A 184 -14.43 14.87 -2.13
N GLN A 185 -13.99 14.28 -1.02
CA GLN A 185 -12.75 14.64 -0.33
C GLN A 185 -12.08 13.40 0.25
N ILE A 186 -10.77 13.33 0.11
CA ILE A 186 -9.94 12.20 0.55
C ILE A 186 -9.02 12.70 1.67
N ALA A 187 -8.93 12.00 2.79
CA ALA A 187 -7.96 12.29 3.84
C ALA A 187 -6.72 11.38 3.74
N LEU A 188 -6.90 10.15 3.27
CA LEU A 188 -5.85 9.16 3.05
C LEU A 188 -6.00 8.57 1.64
N LEU A 189 -4.98 8.73 0.82
CA LEU A 189 -4.90 8.14 -0.52
C LEU A 189 -3.75 7.13 -0.56
N ARG A 190 -4.06 5.84 -0.68
CA ARG A 190 -3.07 4.76 -0.82
C ARG A 190 -3.16 4.16 -2.24
N LEU A 191 -2.07 4.23 -2.99
CA LEU A 191 -1.95 3.69 -4.35
C LEU A 191 -1.02 2.47 -4.36
N ASP A 192 -1.49 1.36 -4.91
CA ASP A 192 -0.89 0.01 -4.84
C ASP A 192 -1.34 -0.85 -6.04
N THR A 193 -1.39 -0.26 -7.24
CA THR A 193 -1.78 -0.95 -8.49
C THR A 193 -0.61 -1.34 -9.38
N ASP A 194 0.63 -1.16 -8.90
CA ASP A 194 1.90 -1.52 -9.53
C ASP A 194 2.27 -0.78 -10.84
N TRP A 195 1.31 -0.55 -11.75
CA TRP A 195 1.57 -0.14 -13.13
C TRP A 195 1.64 1.37 -13.33
N TYR A 196 2.38 1.77 -14.36
CA TYR A 196 2.46 3.16 -14.78
C TYR A 196 1.07 3.75 -15.10
N GLU A 197 0.29 3.08 -15.94
CA GLU A 197 -1.01 3.55 -16.42
C GLU A 197 -1.99 3.79 -15.26
N SER A 198 -2.16 2.79 -14.40
CA SER A 198 -3.06 2.85 -13.25
C SER A 198 -2.62 3.91 -12.24
N THR A 199 -1.34 3.92 -11.87
CA THR A 199 -0.78 4.92 -10.94
C THR A 199 -0.96 6.34 -11.46
N LYS A 200 -0.69 6.58 -12.76
CA LYS A 200 -0.85 7.91 -13.37
C LYS A 200 -2.32 8.33 -13.39
N HIS A 201 -3.22 7.41 -13.74
CA HIS A 201 -4.66 7.66 -13.79
C HIS A 201 -5.22 8.00 -12.41
N GLU A 202 -4.86 7.22 -11.40
CA GLU A 202 -5.23 7.45 -9.99
C GLU A 202 -4.76 8.82 -9.50
N LEU A 203 -3.48 9.16 -9.70
CA LEU A 203 -2.95 10.47 -9.31
C LEU A 203 -3.67 11.61 -10.03
N THR A 204 -3.94 11.47 -11.33
CA THR A 204 -4.63 12.49 -12.13
C THR A 204 -6.01 12.84 -11.56
N HIS A 205 -6.75 11.86 -11.07
CA HIS A 205 -8.13 12.05 -10.65
C HIS A 205 -8.32 12.15 -9.12
N LEU A 206 -7.53 11.43 -8.33
CA LEU A 206 -7.69 11.32 -6.88
C LEU A 206 -6.80 12.29 -6.11
N PHE A 207 -5.57 12.56 -6.54
CA PHE A 207 -4.69 13.49 -5.83
C PHE A 207 -5.27 14.92 -5.71
N PRO A 208 -5.99 15.47 -6.72
CA PRO A 208 -6.69 16.74 -6.56
C PRO A 208 -7.78 16.74 -5.48
N ARG A 209 -8.33 15.56 -5.11
CA ARG A 209 -9.34 15.39 -4.05
C ARG A 209 -8.72 15.10 -2.68
N LEU A 210 -7.43 14.77 -2.62
CA LEU A 210 -6.70 14.67 -1.37
C LEU A 210 -6.76 16.03 -0.66
N ALA A 211 -7.25 16.03 0.57
CA ALA A 211 -7.37 17.21 1.40
C ALA A 211 -5.98 17.79 1.66
N ARG A 212 -5.93 19.10 1.90
CA ARG A 212 -4.74 19.71 2.47
C ARG A 212 -4.44 19.06 3.82
N HIS A 213 -3.16 18.74 4.03
CA HIS A 213 -2.63 17.92 5.11
C HIS A 213 -3.02 16.44 5.05
N GLY A 214 -3.78 16.01 4.04
CA GLY A 214 -4.04 14.60 3.78
C GLY A 214 -2.78 13.82 3.44
N VAL A 215 -2.82 12.51 3.66
CA VAL A 215 -1.68 11.62 3.48
C VAL A 215 -1.79 10.90 2.13
N LEU A 216 -0.70 10.93 1.36
CA LEU A 216 -0.49 10.10 0.17
C LEU A 216 0.48 8.97 0.53
N ILE A 217 0.13 7.74 0.18
CA ILE A 217 1.00 6.56 0.25
C ILE A 217 1.10 5.97 -1.16
N ILE A 218 2.33 5.75 -1.63
CA ILE A 218 2.61 5.04 -2.89
C ILE A 218 3.39 3.78 -2.54
N ASP A 219 2.80 2.62 -2.75
CA ASP A 219 3.38 1.36 -2.29
C ASP A 219 4.60 0.92 -3.14
N ASP A 220 4.49 1.08 -4.45
CA ASP A 220 5.43 0.48 -5.41
C ASP A 220 6.47 1.43 -6.00
N TYR A 221 6.57 2.66 -5.49
CA TYR A 221 7.51 3.68 -5.98
C TYR A 221 8.98 3.19 -6.01
N GLY A 222 9.34 2.34 -5.04
CA GLY A 222 10.65 1.72 -4.90
C GLY A 222 10.73 0.30 -5.45
N PHE A 223 9.70 -0.20 -6.12
CA PHE A 223 9.66 -1.54 -6.68
C PHE A 223 9.53 -1.53 -8.20
N TRP A 224 8.52 -0.85 -8.74
CA TRP A 224 8.27 -0.74 -10.18
C TRP A 224 8.74 0.61 -10.74
N ALA A 225 9.56 0.56 -11.79
CA ALA A 225 10.01 1.75 -12.50
C ALA A 225 8.84 2.50 -13.15
N GLY A 226 7.81 1.77 -13.61
CA GLY A 226 6.56 2.33 -14.13
C GLY A 226 5.83 3.18 -13.11
N ALA A 227 5.48 2.61 -11.94
CA ALA A 227 4.86 3.37 -10.83
C ALA A 227 5.68 4.60 -10.43
N ARG A 228 7.01 4.48 -10.29
CA ARG A 228 7.87 5.63 -10.01
C ARG A 228 7.74 6.72 -11.07
N LYS A 229 7.87 6.33 -12.34
CA LYS A 229 7.81 7.25 -13.47
C LYS A 229 6.48 8.00 -13.50
N ALA A 230 5.36 7.29 -13.30
CA ALA A 230 4.03 7.89 -13.24
C ALA A 230 3.91 8.95 -12.14
N VAL A 231 4.45 8.66 -10.95
CA VAL A 231 4.46 9.58 -9.80
C VAL A 231 5.32 10.81 -10.11
N ASP A 232 6.56 10.59 -10.56
CA ASP A 232 7.51 11.66 -10.82
C ASP A 232 6.98 12.62 -11.91
N GLU A 233 6.46 12.07 -13.02
CA GLU A 233 5.87 12.87 -14.10
C GLU A 233 4.61 13.61 -13.64
N TYR A 234 3.74 12.97 -12.84
CA TYR A 234 2.56 13.66 -12.31
C TYR A 234 2.93 14.84 -11.41
N LEU A 235 3.91 14.68 -10.51
CA LEU A 235 4.34 15.76 -9.63
C LEU A 235 4.99 16.91 -10.42
N GLU A 236 5.78 16.61 -11.45
CA GLU A 236 6.34 17.61 -12.35
C GLU A 236 5.25 18.38 -13.12
N GLU A 237 4.31 17.67 -13.74
CA GLU A 237 3.23 18.26 -14.55
C GLU A 237 2.24 19.09 -13.72
N SER A 238 1.87 18.60 -12.54
CA SER A 238 0.94 19.28 -11.65
C SER A 238 1.57 20.47 -10.92
N GLY A 239 2.90 20.51 -10.83
CA GLY A 239 3.64 21.45 -9.99
C GLY A 239 3.47 21.21 -8.49
N ALA A 240 2.95 20.04 -8.09
CA ALA A 240 2.71 19.71 -6.70
C ALA A 240 4.03 19.51 -5.94
N HIS A 241 4.15 20.14 -4.78
CA HIS A 241 5.35 20.06 -3.95
C HIS A 241 5.12 19.18 -2.73
N ILE A 242 5.44 17.89 -2.86
CA ILE A 242 5.32 16.92 -1.76
C ILE A 242 6.65 16.25 -1.45
N LEU A 243 7.02 16.20 -0.17
CA LEU A 243 8.14 15.39 0.29
C LEU A 243 7.69 13.94 0.42
N LEU A 244 8.02 13.12 -0.57
CA LEU A 244 7.83 11.66 -0.51
C LEU A 244 8.92 11.03 0.34
N ASN A 245 8.64 10.87 1.63
CA ASN A 245 9.55 10.21 2.56
C ASN A 245 9.51 8.69 2.36
N ARG A 246 10.64 8.05 2.59
CA ARG A 246 10.80 6.60 2.44
C ARG A 246 10.15 5.88 3.62
N ILE A 247 9.29 4.90 3.34
CA ILE A 247 8.83 3.94 4.35
C ILE A 247 9.83 2.79 4.44
N ASP A 248 9.99 2.02 3.35
CA ASP A 248 10.87 0.86 3.26
C ASP A 248 11.59 0.80 1.89
N GLY A 249 11.97 -0.38 1.42
CA GLY A 249 12.51 -0.60 0.08
C GLY A 249 11.63 -0.06 -1.06
N THR A 250 10.31 -0.13 -0.89
CA THR A 250 9.32 0.11 -1.94
C THR A 250 8.51 1.37 -1.64
N GLY A 251 7.87 1.44 -0.47
CA GLY A 251 6.85 2.41 -0.15
C GLY A 251 7.37 3.85 0.04
N ARG A 252 6.54 4.82 -0.35
CA ARG A 252 6.70 6.24 -0.03
C ARG A 252 5.45 6.76 0.66
N ILE A 253 5.63 7.75 1.52
CA ILE A 253 4.56 8.47 2.20
C ILE A 253 4.84 9.97 2.14
N GLY A 254 3.80 10.77 1.94
CA GLY A 254 3.87 12.22 1.95
C GLY A 254 2.60 12.84 2.51
N VAL A 255 2.73 14.09 2.98
CA VAL A 255 1.60 14.91 3.41
C VAL A 255 1.40 16.01 2.36
N LYS A 256 0.20 16.12 1.84
CA LYS A 256 -0.16 17.18 0.89
C LYS A 256 -0.19 18.53 1.61
N ILE A 257 0.46 19.55 1.07
CA ILE A 257 0.58 20.87 1.73
C ILE A 257 -0.29 21.95 1.09
N ASP A 258 -0.70 21.74 -0.15
CA ASP A 258 -1.36 22.68 -1.05
C ASP A 258 -2.66 22.10 -1.64
#